data_AF-A0A9J7MS31-F1
#
_entry.id   AF-A0A9J7MS31-F1
#
_cell.length_a   1.000
_cell.length_b   1.000
_cell.length_c   1.000
_cell.angle_alpha   90.00
_cell.angle_beta   90.00
_cell.angle_gamma   90.00
#
_symmetry.space_group_name_H-M   'P 1'
#
loop_
_entity.id
_entity.type
_entity.pdbx_description
1 polymer ?
#
loop_
_entity_poly.entity_id
_entity_poly.type
_entity_poly.pdbx_seq_one_letter_code
_entity_poly.pdbx_strand_id
1 'polypeptide(L)'
;MKNRRNMRYFRRKVAPIRKRRVHCIDGFLPRKNGHLEEVEAMLRDNLDDLSFIIDCLDPCGRSAVELATIRGNQEMVETLLRHGADLGDSLLYAVDLEKEDIVTALLTHTWPVNDTKKGTPRESLYPPHITPVLLAAHRNNYSILKLLLDQQFPLPSIGDVSGSTDHRAKLDYYRAVTSPSYILLTSQDPFETAFKIKEELNNIVSCLETGRRELQKISVRLEEFIAELINFARCPEEVETVLNGGDNMEDIAGLRMRQLQKAIEVGYKKFVADDKCQELLNLQFYRRHTWMLHSSKWKKNLAILMLEILTPVLAVVYLVIPETGLGQSIASPVAKYSMKVWSWGVFVGFMRSISGAERLLIGTYWCWVLGITWEKMKEVWTASVDAWNKWDLLLLLCHMTATGCFVGGIFAITRDRSLALSSDEMHPHFIGVYLLAIAVILSFARYMSMLMFSETIGPLLLSMYKMVGDIFKFLIVFLIIIVGFGTALQRLYSSPRPDSECLLKYYQAVQDQAQANNTNLNFTAYDFCDYGQFAQYV
;
A
#
# COMPACT_ATOMS: atom_id res chain seq x y z
N MET A 1 44.34 9.67 -8.99
CA MET A 1 45.23 9.50 -7.82
C MET A 1 44.53 8.60 -6.80
N LYS A 2 45.26 7.56 -6.31
CA LYS A 2 45.06 6.65 -5.15
C LYS A 2 43.67 6.65 -4.48
N ASN A 3 42.94 5.53 -4.39
CA ASN A 3 43.26 4.50 -3.39
C ASN A 3 42.69 3.11 -3.77
N ARG A 4 43.52 2.29 -4.45
CA ARG A 4 43.40 0.82 -4.50
C ARG A 4 44.42 0.26 -3.53
N ARG A 5 44.07 -0.01 -2.27
CA ARG A 5 44.88 -0.82 -1.34
C ARG A 5 43.97 -1.46 -0.30
N ASN A 6 43.75 -2.76 -0.45
CA ASN A 6 43.87 -3.79 0.59
C ASN A 6 43.24 -5.11 0.10
N MET A 7 43.81 -5.66 -0.97
CA MET A 7 43.74 -7.09 -1.26
C MET A 7 45.17 -7.54 -1.52
N ARG A 8 45.82 -8.05 -0.48
CA ARG A 8 46.95 -8.97 -0.48
C ARG A 8 47.52 -8.99 0.93
N TYR A 9 47.47 -10.16 1.56
CA TYR A 9 48.54 -10.82 2.30
C TYR A 9 47.95 -11.62 3.45
N PHE A 10 47.57 -12.87 3.16
CA PHE A 10 47.85 -14.00 4.06
C PHE A 10 47.94 -15.30 3.23
N ARG A 11 48.94 -15.37 2.35
CA ARG A 11 49.50 -16.68 1.95
C ARG A 11 50.38 -17.14 3.11
N ARG A 12 49.79 -17.75 4.14
CA ARG A 12 50.59 -18.53 5.10
C ARG A 12 51.03 -19.79 4.36
N LYS A 13 52.34 -19.92 4.13
CA LYS A 13 52.98 -21.20 3.81
C LYS A 13 52.65 -22.14 4.96
N VAL A 14 51.74 -23.08 4.73
CA VAL A 14 51.56 -24.23 5.60
C VAL A 14 52.81 -25.09 5.41
N ALA A 15 53.62 -25.23 6.46
CA ALA A 15 54.68 -26.22 6.51
C ALA A 15 54.08 -27.62 6.25
N PRO A 16 54.81 -28.57 5.65
CA PRO A 16 54.27 -29.90 5.41
C PRO A 16 54.08 -30.58 6.76
N ILE A 17 52.87 -30.51 7.31
CA ILE A 17 52.46 -31.38 8.40
C ILE A 17 52.54 -32.79 7.81
N ARG A 18 53.43 -33.61 8.37
CA ARG A 18 53.55 -35.04 8.07
C ARG A 18 52.14 -35.61 7.93
N LYS A 19 51.82 -36.18 6.76
CA LYS A 19 50.63 -36.99 6.52
C LYS A 19 50.62 -38.15 7.52
N ARG A 20 50.08 -37.95 8.72
CA ARG A 20 49.36 -39.01 9.41
C ARG A 20 48.05 -39.13 8.63
N ARG A 21 47.84 -40.29 8.02
CA ARG A 21 46.55 -40.64 7.40
C ARG A 21 45.52 -40.57 8.51
N VAL A 22 44.79 -39.46 8.59
CA VAL A 22 43.55 -39.41 9.37
C VAL A 22 42.55 -40.16 8.50
N HIS A 23 42.07 -41.30 8.98
CA HIS A 23 40.96 -42.01 8.34
C HIS A 23 39.70 -41.18 8.60
N CYS A 24 39.35 -40.34 7.62
CA CYS A 24 38.12 -39.54 7.65
C CYS A 24 37.03 -40.29 6.86
N ILE A 25 35.80 -40.26 7.36
CA ILE A 25 34.60 -40.85 6.72
C ILE A 25 34.37 -40.29 5.30
N ASP A 26 34.88 -39.08 5.05
CA ASP A 26 34.68 -38.33 3.80
C ASP A 26 35.19 -39.05 2.54
N GLY A 27 36.16 -39.97 2.68
CA GLY A 27 36.66 -40.79 1.57
C GLY A 27 35.65 -41.83 1.01
N PHE A 28 34.60 -42.16 1.77
CA PHE A 28 33.65 -43.25 1.45
C PHE A 28 32.23 -42.78 1.12
N LEU A 29 31.95 -41.48 1.24
CA LEU A 29 30.69 -40.90 0.76
C LEU A 29 30.56 -40.73 -0.78
N PRO A 30 31.45 -41.14 -1.71
CA PRO A 30 31.18 -41.01 -3.14
C PRO A 30 30.71 -42.34 -3.75
N ARG A 31 29.44 -42.70 -3.58
CA ARG A 31 28.69 -43.51 -4.57
C ARG A 31 27.19 -43.37 -4.33
N LYS A 32 26.43 -43.38 -5.43
CA LYS A 32 24.97 -43.23 -5.48
C LYS A 32 24.20 -44.24 -4.63
N ASN A 33 24.86 -45.31 -4.17
CA ASN A 33 24.37 -46.25 -3.18
C ASN A 33 25.33 -46.16 -1.99
N GLY A 34 25.00 -45.36 -0.97
CA GLY A 34 25.77 -45.39 0.27
C GLY A 34 25.56 -46.75 0.91
N HIS A 35 26.55 -47.62 0.89
CA HIS A 35 26.47 -48.91 1.56
C HIS A 35 26.43 -48.65 3.06
N LEU A 36 25.23 -48.58 3.63
CA LEU A 36 24.98 -48.42 5.07
C LEU A 36 25.85 -49.40 5.86
N GLU A 37 25.92 -50.65 5.39
CA GLU A 37 26.73 -51.71 5.99
C GLU A 37 28.23 -51.41 6.02
N GLU A 38 28.79 -50.78 4.98
CA GLU A 38 30.22 -50.42 4.94
C GLU A 38 30.54 -49.26 5.89
N VAL A 39 29.64 -48.28 5.98
CA VAL A 39 29.80 -47.14 6.88
C VAL A 39 29.61 -47.60 8.33
N GLU A 40 28.62 -48.45 8.61
CA GLU A 40 28.45 -49.05 9.93
C GLU A 40 29.62 -49.96 10.31
N ALA A 41 30.15 -50.76 9.38
CA ALA A 41 31.33 -51.59 9.64
C ALA A 41 32.54 -50.73 10.00
N MET A 42 32.79 -49.64 9.24
CA MET A 42 33.85 -48.69 9.57
C MET A 42 33.64 -47.99 10.92
N LEU A 43 32.40 -47.63 11.26
CA LEU A 43 32.09 -47.01 12.55
C LEU A 43 32.30 -47.99 13.71
N ARG A 44 31.92 -49.26 13.54
CA ARG A 44 32.14 -50.34 14.52
C ARG A 44 33.62 -50.67 14.69
N ASP A 45 34.37 -50.79 13.60
CA ASP A 45 35.77 -51.22 13.61
C ASP A 45 36.73 -50.16 14.18
N ASN A 46 36.33 -48.87 14.17
CA ASN A 46 37.17 -47.75 14.62
C ASN A 46 36.67 -47.10 15.93
N LEU A 47 35.81 -47.76 16.71
CA LEU A 47 35.31 -47.27 18.00
C LEU A 47 36.43 -46.96 19.02
N ASP A 48 37.54 -47.70 18.97
CA ASP A 48 38.67 -47.57 19.90
C ASP A 48 39.83 -46.73 19.35
N ASP A 49 39.76 -46.29 18.08
CA ASP A 49 40.84 -45.55 17.42
C ASP A 49 40.65 -44.03 17.61
N LEU A 50 41.37 -43.46 18.58
CA LEU A 50 41.42 -42.02 18.87
C LEU A 50 41.82 -41.14 17.67
N SER A 51 42.29 -41.72 16.57
CA SER A 51 42.63 -41.01 15.33
C SER A 51 41.47 -40.88 14.33
N PHE A 52 40.35 -41.56 14.57
CA PHE A 52 39.17 -41.53 13.72
C PHE A 52 38.24 -40.37 14.12
N ILE A 53 38.06 -39.41 13.21
CA ILE A 53 37.21 -38.24 13.42
C ILE A 53 35.93 -38.42 12.59
N ILE A 54 34.81 -38.59 13.27
CA ILE A 54 33.48 -38.73 12.65
C ILE A 54 33.08 -37.41 11.96
N ASP A 55 33.35 -36.28 12.62
CA ASP A 55 32.93 -34.94 12.19
C ASP A 55 33.89 -34.26 11.20
N CYS A 56 34.51 -35.04 10.33
CA CYS A 56 35.33 -34.49 9.24
C CYS A 56 34.47 -33.69 8.26
N LEU A 57 35.04 -32.59 7.74
CA LEU A 57 34.36 -31.71 6.78
C LEU A 57 34.85 -31.99 5.36
N ASP A 58 33.90 -31.98 4.43
CA ASP A 58 34.19 -32.02 3.00
C ASP A 58 34.88 -30.75 2.50
N PRO A 59 35.38 -30.69 1.25
CA PRO A 59 35.97 -29.48 0.67
C PRO A 59 35.01 -28.27 0.63
N CYS A 60 33.70 -28.49 0.80
CA CYS A 60 32.67 -27.46 0.88
C CYS A 60 32.31 -27.07 2.33
N GLY A 61 32.94 -27.69 3.33
CA GLY A 61 32.71 -27.41 4.75
C GLY A 61 31.55 -28.18 5.38
N ARG A 62 31.06 -29.28 4.77
CA ARG A 62 29.91 -30.05 5.24
C ARG A 62 30.30 -31.31 6.00
N SER A 63 29.55 -31.67 7.04
CA SER A 63 29.75 -32.92 7.80
C SER A 63 29.15 -34.14 7.11
N ALA A 64 29.53 -35.35 7.54
CA ALA A 64 28.95 -36.60 7.06
C ALA A 64 27.43 -36.68 7.29
N VAL A 65 26.94 -36.16 8.42
CA VAL A 65 25.50 -36.10 8.76
C VAL A 65 24.76 -35.13 7.85
N GLU A 66 25.35 -33.96 7.55
CA GLU A 66 24.78 -32.99 6.62
C GLU A 66 24.71 -33.56 5.19
N LEU A 67 25.74 -34.29 4.74
CA LEU A 67 25.74 -34.97 3.45
C LEU A 67 24.68 -36.08 3.37
N ALA A 68 24.53 -36.88 4.43
CA ALA A 68 23.48 -37.91 4.51
C ALA A 68 22.08 -37.28 4.48
N THR A 69 21.90 -36.17 5.19
CA THR A 69 20.66 -35.36 5.21
C THR A 69 20.34 -34.79 3.83
N ILE A 70 21.33 -34.17 3.15
CA ILE A 70 21.16 -33.63 1.79
C ILE A 70 20.76 -34.73 0.81
N ARG A 71 21.32 -35.94 0.96
CA ARG A 71 20.98 -37.10 0.12
C ARG A 71 19.64 -37.74 0.47
N GLY A 72 19.10 -37.51 1.66
CA GLY A 72 17.82 -38.06 2.07
C GLY A 72 17.89 -39.50 2.58
N ASN A 73 19.07 -39.94 3.02
CA ASN A 73 19.24 -41.28 3.56
C ASN A 73 19.01 -41.25 5.09
N GLN A 74 17.77 -41.52 5.51
CA GLN A 74 17.37 -41.51 6.92
C GLN A 74 18.17 -42.52 7.75
N GLU A 75 18.33 -43.75 7.28
CA GLU A 75 19.04 -44.82 8.00
C GLU A 75 20.50 -44.44 8.24
N MET A 76 21.15 -43.80 7.26
CA MET A 76 22.51 -43.27 7.41
C MET A 76 22.58 -42.13 8.45
N VAL A 77 21.55 -41.27 8.51
CA VAL A 77 21.50 -40.21 9.53
C VAL A 77 21.35 -40.82 10.93
N GLU A 78 20.42 -41.76 11.13
CA GLU A 78 20.22 -42.42 12.43
C GLU A 78 21.46 -43.18 12.89
N THR A 79 22.13 -43.90 11.98
CA THR A 79 23.35 -44.65 12.31
C THR A 79 24.50 -43.74 12.69
N LEU A 80 24.70 -42.62 11.99
CA LEU A 80 25.72 -41.62 12.35
C LEU A 80 25.43 -40.97 13.71
N LEU A 81 24.16 -40.65 13.99
CA LEU A 81 23.76 -40.06 15.28
C LEU A 81 23.93 -41.04 16.44
N ARG A 82 23.63 -42.33 16.25
CA ARG A 82 23.87 -43.38 17.25
C ARG A 82 25.34 -43.51 17.64
N HIS A 83 26.26 -43.18 16.72
CA HIS A 83 27.72 -43.22 16.97
C HIS A 83 28.29 -41.87 17.43
N GLY A 84 27.44 -40.89 17.78
CA GLY A 84 27.86 -39.64 18.42
C GLY A 84 28.36 -38.55 17.47
N ALA A 85 27.97 -38.59 16.19
CA ALA A 85 28.26 -37.49 15.25
C ALA A 85 27.59 -36.17 15.68
N ASP A 86 28.27 -35.04 15.45
CA ASP A 86 27.72 -33.71 15.70
C ASP A 86 26.58 -33.41 14.70
N LEU A 87 25.48 -32.88 15.23
CA LEU A 87 24.31 -32.48 14.44
C LEU A 87 24.66 -31.33 13.48
N GLY A 88 25.52 -30.39 13.89
CA GLY A 88 25.86 -29.22 13.08
C GLY A 88 24.62 -28.50 12.53
N ASP A 89 24.62 -28.16 11.24
CA ASP A 89 23.50 -27.51 10.56
C ASP A 89 22.52 -28.53 9.92
N SER A 90 22.64 -29.84 10.23
CA SER A 90 21.82 -30.89 9.61
C SER A 90 20.32 -30.67 9.79
N LEU A 91 19.88 -30.14 10.94
CA LEU A 91 18.48 -29.79 11.17
C LEU A 91 18.00 -28.67 10.23
N LEU A 92 18.82 -27.64 10.00
CA LEU A 92 18.51 -26.57 9.07
C LEU A 92 18.42 -27.12 7.63
N TYR A 93 19.33 -28.00 7.23
CA TYR A 93 19.26 -28.66 5.92
C TYR A 93 18.04 -29.56 5.75
N ALA A 94 17.67 -30.33 6.78
CA ALA A 94 16.51 -31.21 6.74
C ALA A 94 15.20 -30.42 6.56
N VAL A 95 15.08 -29.29 7.25
CA VAL A 95 13.96 -28.35 7.12
C VAL A 95 13.97 -27.66 5.75
N ASP A 96 15.11 -27.19 5.27
CA ASP A 96 15.23 -26.48 3.99
C ASP A 96 14.87 -27.36 2.79
N LEU A 97 15.16 -28.66 2.91
CA LEU A 97 14.85 -29.68 1.91
C LEU A 97 13.48 -30.35 2.13
N GLU A 98 12.71 -29.90 3.13
CA GLU A 98 11.36 -30.37 3.44
C GLU A 98 11.27 -31.89 3.71
N LYS A 99 12.29 -32.48 4.34
CA LYS A 99 12.37 -33.92 4.64
C LYS A 99 11.84 -34.24 6.03
N GLU A 100 10.54 -34.46 6.14
CA GLU A 100 9.86 -34.72 7.42
C GLU A 100 10.46 -35.90 8.19
N ASP A 101 10.69 -37.04 7.54
CA ASP A 101 11.22 -38.25 8.19
C ASP A 101 12.58 -37.99 8.86
N ILE A 102 13.47 -37.25 8.19
CA ILE A 102 14.79 -36.92 8.73
C ILE A 102 14.67 -35.88 9.84
N VAL A 103 13.77 -34.91 9.73
CA VAL A 103 13.49 -33.97 10.83
C VAL A 103 13.01 -34.74 12.06
N THR A 104 12.10 -35.70 11.92
CA THR A 104 11.66 -36.53 13.05
C THR A 104 12.81 -37.35 13.65
N ALA A 105 13.62 -38.00 12.81
CA ALA A 105 14.79 -38.76 13.28
C ALA A 105 15.78 -37.86 14.04
N LEU A 106 16.06 -36.66 13.51
CA LEU A 106 16.93 -35.68 14.17
C LEU A 106 16.36 -35.21 15.51
N LEU A 107 15.07 -34.88 15.57
CA LEU A 107 14.39 -34.44 16.79
C LEU A 107 14.22 -35.56 17.84
N THR A 108 14.11 -36.83 17.42
CA THR A 108 14.10 -37.96 18.38
C THR A 108 15.47 -38.20 19.00
N HIS A 109 16.54 -37.91 18.27
CA HIS A 109 17.92 -38.05 18.73
C HIS A 109 18.47 -36.81 19.45
N THR A 110 17.71 -35.70 19.55
CA THR A 110 18.14 -34.55 20.36
C THR A 110 18.19 -34.93 21.84
N TRP A 111 19.41 -35.18 22.33
CA TRP A 111 19.76 -35.09 23.74
C TRP A 111 19.39 -33.69 24.30
N PRO A 112 19.13 -33.57 25.62
CA PRO A 112 18.44 -32.41 26.16
C PRO A 112 19.20 -31.10 25.94
N VAL A 113 18.39 -30.08 25.70
CA VAL A 113 18.61 -28.68 25.26
C VAL A 113 19.69 -27.87 26.02
N ASN A 114 20.47 -28.45 26.92
CA ASN A 114 21.38 -27.72 27.81
C ASN A 114 22.85 -27.66 27.40
N ASP A 115 23.29 -28.32 26.32
CA ASP A 115 24.71 -28.36 25.94
C ASP A 115 24.95 -27.72 24.57
N THR A 116 24.62 -26.42 24.43
CA THR A 116 24.91 -25.60 23.23
C THR A 116 26.42 -25.33 23.01
N LYS A 117 27.31 -26.09 23.65
CA LYS A 117 28.76 -25.87 23.64
C LYS A 117 29.59 -27.13 23.40
N LYS A 118 29.11 -28.05 22.56
CA LYS A 118 29.97 -29.08 21.97
C LYS A 118 30.00 -28.95 20.44
N GLY A 119 30.51 -27.83 19.97
CA GLY A 119 30.85 -27.63 18.57
C GLY A 119 32.01 -26.65 18.49
N THR A 120 33.04 -26.99 17.72
CA THR A 120 34.06 -26.02 17.30
C THR A 120 33.36 -24.86 16.57
N PRO A 121 33.88 -23.62 16.62
CA PRO A 121 33.26 -22.49 15.94
C PRO A 121 33.30 -22.74 14.42
N ARG A 122 32.21 -23.30 13.89
CA ARG A 122 31.97 -23.50 12.47
C ARG A 122 31.29 -22.23 11.94
N GLU A 123 31.76 -21.72 10.80
CA GLU A 123 31.01 -20.71 10.05
C GLU A 123 29.83 -21.44 9.40
N SER A 124 28.64 -21.28 9.98
CA SER A 124 27.40 -21.80 9.39
C SER A 124 27.20 -21.21 7.99
N LEU A 125 26.73 -22.05 7.06
CA LEU A 125 26.32 -21.59 5.72
C LEU A 125 25.03 -20.75 5.77
N TYR A 126 24.25 -20.89 6.85
CA TYR A 126 23.07 -20.10 7.09
C TYR A 126 23.44 -18.80 7.85
N PRO A 127 22.80 -17.67 7.51
CA PRO A 127 22.89 -16.46 8.31
C PRO A 127 22.55 -16.72 9.79
N PRO A 128 23.22 -16.03 10.74
CA PRO A 128 23.11 -16.33 12.17
C PRO A 128 21.72 -16.09 12.77
N HIS A 129 20.86 -15.32 12.08
CA HIS A 129 19.49 -15.06 12.52
C HIS A 129 18.47 -16.11 12.07
N ILE A 130 18.86 -17.08 11.21
CA ILE A 130 17.97 -18.12 10.73
C ILE A 130 17.88 -19.24 11.76
N THR A 131 16.69 -19.44 12.32
CA THR A 131 16.36 -20.57 13.19
C THR A 131 15.62 -21.66 12.39
N PRO A 132 15.61 -22.93 12.87
CA PRO A 132 14.85 -24.00 12.22
C PRO A 132 13.36 -23.68 12.07
N VAL A 133 12.75 -23.03 13.06
CA VAL A 133 11.35 -22.57 13.02
C VAL A 133 11.15 -21.49 11.96
N LEU A 134 12.05 -20.50 11.91
CA LEU A 134 12.00 -19.42 10.90
C LEU A 134 12.06 -20.01 9.48
N LEU A 135 12.96 -20.96 9.26
CA LEU A 135 13.15 -21.61 7.96
C LEU A 135 11.97 -22.52 7.58
N ALA A 136 11.42 -23.27 8.54
CA ALA A 136 10.22 -24.08 8.32
C ALA A 136 9.02 -23.21 7.93
N ALA A 137 8.87 -22.05 8.58
CA ALA A 137 7.84 -21.08 8.24
C ALA A 137 8.06 -20.49 6.82
N HIS A 138 9.30 -20.24 6.39
CA HIS A 138 9.59 -19.77 5.02
C HIS A 138 9.18 -20.77 3.94
N ARG A 139 9.29 -22.06 4.25
CA ARG A 139 8.88 -23.18 3.39
C ARG A 139 7.37 -23.44 3.42
N ASN A 140 6.65 -22.84 4.37
CA ASN A 140 5.20 -23.01 4.56
C ASN A 140 4.80 -24.49 4.65
N ASN A 141 5.64 -25.31 5.31
CA ASN A 141 5.36 -26.72 5.55
C ASN A 141 4.74 -26.89 6.95
N TYR A 142 3.45 -27.23 6.99
CA TYR A 142 2.69 -27.37 8.23
C TYR A 142 3.19 -28.49 9.14
N SER A 143 3.57 -29.66 8.60
CA SER A 143 3.95 -30.82 9.41
C SER A 143 5.28 -30.59 10.12
N ILE A 144 6.30 -30.18 9.37
CA ILE A 144 7.63 -29.84 9.93
C ILE A 144 7.51 -28.72 10.95
N LEU A 145 6.74 -27.68 10.65
CA LEU A 145 6.57 -26.56 11.58
C LEU A 145 5.87 -27.01 12.86
N LYS A 146 4.84 -27.85 12.77
CA LYS A 146 4.17 -28.43 13.93
C LYS A 146 5.14 -29.27 14.78
N LEU A 147 5.94 -30.14 14.15
CA LEU A 147 6.94 -30.95 14.86
C LEU A 147 7.95 -30.09 15.64
N LEU A 148 8.40 -28.97 15.05
CA LEU A 148 9.30 -28.04 15.73
C LEU A 148 8.60 -27.27 16.86
N LEU A 149 7.33 -26.88 16.69
CA LEU A 149 6.57 -26.21 17.75
C LEU A 149 6.25 -27.13 18.92
N ASP A 150 5.98 -28.42 18.66
CA ASP A 150 5.77 -29.43 19.69
C ASP A 150 7.02 -29.60 20.58
N GLN A 151 8.22 -29.38 20.02
CA GLN A 151 9.51 -29.37 20.74
C GLN A 151 9.84 -28.02 21.41
N GLN A 152 8.90 -27.07 21.44
CA GLN A 152 9.02 -25.77 22.13
C GLN A 152 10.19 -24.88 21.67
N PHE A 153 10.57 -24.97 20.39
CA PHE A 153 11.54 -24.02 19.83
C PHE A 153 11.03 -22.57 19.92
N PRO A 154 11.92 -21.57 20.09
CA PRO A 154 11.52 -20.18 20.24
C PRO A 154 10.85 -19.65 18.97
N LEU A 155 9.72 -18.96 19.18
CA LEU A 155 8.91 -18.38 18.11
C LEU A 155 9.54 -17.07 17.61
N PRO A 156 9.65 -16.87 16.28
CA PRO A 156 10.09 -15.59 15.74
C PRO A 156 9.01 -14.52 15.97
N SER A 157 9.37 -13.43 16.65
CA SER A 157 8.48 -12.28 16.81
C SER A 157 8.97 -11.08 15.99
N ILE A 158 8.04 -10.26 15.51
CA ILE A 158 8.38 -9.06 14.73
C ILE A 158 9.18 -8.05 15.58
N GLY A 159 8.94 -8.03 16.89
CA GLY A 159 9.64 -7.17 17.85
C GLY A 159 11.15 -7.39 17.88
N ASP A 160 11.60 -8.63 17.66
CA ASP A 160 13.01 -9.04 17.77
C ASP A 160 13.93 -8.32 16.76
N VAL A 161 13.38 -7.90 15.61
CA VAL A 161 14.17 -7.28 14.53
C VAL A 161 13.88 -5.79 14.38
N SER A 162 12.92 -5.25 15.13
CA SER A 162 12.50 -3.84 15.05
C SER A 162 13.68 -2.86 15.16
N GLY A 163 14.61 -3.11 16.09
CA GLY A 163 15.83 -2.32 16.32
C GLY A 163 17.05 -2.68 15.46
N SER A 164 17.00 -3.74 14.66
CA SER A 164 18.16 -4.19 13.85
C SER A 164 18.35 -3.32 12.61
N THR A 165 19.61 -3.04 12.25
CA THR A 165 19.98 -2.37 10.99
C THR A 165 20.06 -3.34 9.81
N ASP A 166 19.99 -4.65 10.05
CA ASP A 166 20.04 -5.64 8.98
C ASP A 166 18.68 -5.81 8.29
N HIS A 167 18.59 -5.26 7.08
CA HIS A 167 17.39 -5.33 6.24
C HIS A 167 17.05 -6.76 5.81
N ARG A 168 18.04 -7.66 5.68
CA ARG A 168 17.80 -9.05 5.26
C ARG A 168 17.14 -9.85 6.37
N ALA A 169 17.65 -9.72 7.60
CA ALA A 169 17.02 -10.29 8.78
C ALA A 169 15.56 -9.83 8.93
N LYS A 170 15.28 -8.53 8.75
CA LYS A 170 13.88 -8.02 8.80
C LYS A 170 12.99 -8.74 7.78
N LEU A 171 13.44 -8.83 6.54
CA LEU A 171 12.67 -9.47 5.47
C LEU A 171 12.41 -10.95 5.77
N ASP A 172 13.40 -11.67 6.29
CA ASP A 172 13.27 -13.08 6.66
C ASP A 172 12.26 -13.26 7.80
N TYR A 173 12.25 -12.39 8.81
CA TYR A 173 11.24 -12.45 9.87
C TYR A 173 9.83 -12.16 9.36
N TYR A 174 9.66 -11.13 8.52
CA TYR A 174 8.35 -10.88 7.89
C TYR A 174 7.88 -12.05 7.05
N ARG A 175 8.77 -12.68 6.30
CA ARG A 175 8.44 -13.85 5.48
C ARG A 175 7.98 -15.05 6.31
N ALA A 176 8.58 -15.26 7.48
CA ALA A 176 8.17 -16.33 8.39
C ALA A 176 6.82 -16.03 9.05
N VAL A 177 6.67 -14.85 9.66
CA VAL A 177 5.48 -14.51 10.45
C VAL A 177 4.21 -14.36 9.60
N THR A 178 4.37 -13.99 8.33
CA THR A 178 3.26 -13.89 7.36
C THR A 178 2.90 -15.22 6.69
N SER A 179 3.64 -16.29 6.98
CA SER A 179 3.41 -17.61 6.38
C SER A 179 2.08 -18.21 6.85
N PRO A 180 1.23 -18.75 5.94
CA PRO A 180 -0.06 -19.35 6.29
C PRO A 180 0.03 -20.40 7.40
N SER A 181 0.95 -21.36 7.27
CA SER A 181 1.13 -22.45 8.24
C SER A 181 1.54 -21.91 9.62
N TYR A 182 2.35 -20.85 9.64
CA TYR A 182 2.77 -20.21 10.88
C TYR A 182 1.59 -19.56 11.59
N ILE A 183 0.78 -18.78 10.87
CA ILE A 183 -0.39 -18.11 11.45
C ILE A 183 -1.40 -19.14 11.98
N LEU A 184 -1.66 -20.21 11.22
CA LEU A 184 -2.61 -21.25 11.61
C LEU A 184 -2.20 -22.05 12.85
N LEU A 185 -0.89 -22.27 13.06
CA LEU A 185 -0.39 -23.03 14.22
C LEU A 185 -0.20 -22.17 15.48
N THR A 186 0.07 -20.87 15.32
CA THR A 186 0.47 -20.01 16.44
C THR A 186 -0.63 -19.08 16.93
N SER A 187 -1.60 -18.74 16.08
CA SER A 187 -2.64 -17.78 16.41
C SER A 187 -3.95 -18.42 16.88
N GLN A 188 -4.61 -17.78 17.86
CA GLN A 188 -5.98 -18.12 18.26
C GLN A 188 -7.02 -17.56 17.28
N ASP A 189 -6.80 -16.35 16.78
CA ASP A 189 -7.61 -15.72 15.73
C ASP A 189 -6.71 -15.32 14.55
N PRO A 190 -6.71 -16.12 13.45
CA PRO A 190 -5.87 -15.87 12.30
C PRO A 190 -6.22 -14.57 11.57
N PHE A 191 -7.49 -14.12 11.58
CA PHE A 191 -7.91 -12.87 10.94
C PHE A 191 -7.35 -11.67 11.69
N GLU A 192 -7.56 -11.61 13.02
CA GLU A 192 -7.06 -10.48 13.82
C GLU A 192 -5.53 -10.38 13.77
N THR A 193 -4.85 -11.52 13.81
CA THR A 193 -3.39 -11.58 13.77
C THR A 193 -2.85 -11.12 12.42
N ALA A 194 -3.45 -11.58 11.31
CA ALA A 194 -3.07 -11.11 9.98
C ALA A 194 -3.28 -9.60 9.84
N PHE A 195 -4.41 -9.07 10.36
CA PHE A 195 -4.68 -7.63 10.31
C PHE A 195 -3.63 -6.81 11.05
N LYS A 196 -3.21 -7.24 12.25
CA LYS A 196 -2.11 -6.60 13.01
C LYS A 196 -0.78 -6.68 12.24
N ILE A 197 -0.43 -7.85 11.71
CA ILE A 197 0.82 -8.04 10.96
C ILE A 197 0.86 -7.12 9.74
N LYS A 198 -0.25 -6.96 9.02
CA LYS A 198 -0.29 -6.10 7.83
C LYS A 198 -0.23 -4.62 8.18
N GLU A 199 -0.84 -4.20 9.29
CA GLU A 199 -0.70 -2.83 9.80
C GLU A 199 0.78 -2.49 10.06
N GLU A 200 1.49 -3.38 10.76
CA GLU A 200 2.94 -3.23 10.99
C GLU A 200 3.75 -3.26 9.68
N LEU A 201 3.40 -4.17 8.76
CA LEU A 201 4.04 -4.28 7.45
C LEU A 201 3.89 -2.99 6.63
N ASN A 202 2.70 -2.38 6.64
CA ASN A 202 2.43 -1.13 5.93
C ASN A 202 3.29 0.02 6.45
N ASN A 203 3.43 0.14 7.78
CA ASN A 203 4.28 1.14 8.42
C ASN A 203 5.75 1.00 7.99
N ILE A 204 6.22 -0.23 7.83
CA ILE A 204 7.61 -0.54 7.48
C ILE A 204 7.87 -0.38 5.99
N VAL A 205 6.92 -0.78 5.14
CA VAL A 205 6.97 -0.57 3.68
C VAL A 205 7.06 0.91 3.33
N SER A 206 6.46 1.80 4.13
CA SER A 206 6.62 3.26 3.94
C SER A 206 8.03 3.77 4.26
N CYS A 207 8.74 3.13 5.19
CA CYS A 207 10.09 3.57 5.61
C CYS A 207 11.22 2.91 4.80
N LEU A 208 11.04 1.69 4.31
CA LEU A 208 12.07 0.96 3.58
C LEU A 208 12.00 1.20 2.07
N GLU A 209 13.12 1.63 1.50
CA GLU A 209 13.31 1.76 0.05
C GLU A 209 13.90 0.49 -0.57
N THR A 210 14.83 -0.16 0.14
CA THR A 210 15.41 -1.45 -0.24
C THR A 210 14.51 -2.60 0.22
N GLY A 211 14.15 -3.53 -0.68
CA GLY A 211 13.30 -4.68 -0.36
C GLY A 211 11.78 -4.42 -0.38
N ARG A 212 11.34 -3.19 -0.65
CA ARG A 212 9.92 -2.81 -0.74
C ARG A 212 9.07 -3.74 -1.61
N ARG A 213 9.60 -4.14 -2.78
CA ARG A 213 8.89 -5.03 -3.71
C ARG A 213 8.62 -6.41 -3.11
N GLU A 214 9.56 -6.96 -2.35
CA GLU A 214 9.40 -8.26 -1.72
C GLU A 214 8.40 -8.19 -0.55
N LEU A 215 8.47 -7.13 0.26
CA LEU A 215 7.47 -6.89 1.32
C LEU A 215 6.06 -6.68 0.75
N GLN A 216 5.93 -5.99 -0.39
CA GLN A 216 4.66 -5.86 -1.10
C GLN A 216 4.14 -7.21 -1.60
N LYS A 217 5.00 -8.07 -2.16
CA LYS A 217 4.62 -9.44 -2.54
C LYS A 217 4.14 -10.26 -1.33
N ILE A 218 4.83 -10.14 -0.19
CA ILE A 218 4.44 -10.79 1.06
C ILE A 218 3.06 -10.29 1.52
N SER A 219 2.83 -8.97 1.47
CA SER A 219 1.53 -8.36 1.80
C SER A 219 0.40 -8.91 0.92
N VAL A 220 0.64 -9.04 -0.39
CA VAL A 220 -0.35 -9.59 -1.34
C VAL A 220 -0.65 -11.07 -1.04
N ARG A 221 0.36 -11.89 -0.71
CA ARG A 221 0.16 -13.29 -0.31
C ARG A 221 -0.64 -13.41 0.98
N LEU A 222 -0.38 -12.51 1.95
CA LEU A 222 -1.14 -12.47 3.20
C LEU A 222 -2.60 -12.09 2.94
N GLU A 223 -2.88 -11.18 2.00
CA GLU A 223 -4.26 -10.89 1.56
C GLU A 223 -4.94 -12.09 0.90
N GLU A 224 -4.22 -12.84 0.05
CA GLU A 224 -4.71 -14.05 -0.61
C GLU A 224 -5.05 -15.13 0.41
N PHE A 225 -4.15 -15.39 1.35
CA PHE A 225 -4.37 -16.36 2.43
C PHE A 225 -5.65 -16.08 3.23
N ILE A 226 -5.88 -14.82 3.62
CA ILE A 226 -7.07 -14.46 4.40
C ILE A 226 -8.35 -14.53 3.57
N ALA A 227 -8.29 -14.22 2.27
CA ALA A 227 -9.41 -14.44 1.36
C ALA A 227 -9.69 -15.93 1.13
N GLU A 228 -8.67 -16.78 1.07
CA GLU A 228 -8.85 -18.23 1.01
C GLU A 228 -9.43 -18.78 2.32
N LEU A 229 -9.04 -18.24 3.47
CA LEU A 229 -9.51 -18.71 4.78
C LEU A 229 -11.02 -18.53 4.97
N ILE A 230 -11.57 -17.38 4.56
CA ILE A 230 -13.02 -17.14 4.66
C ILE A 230 -13.83 -18.03 3.70
N ASN A 231 -13.22 -18.49 2.61
CA ASN A 231 -13.86 -19.40 1.68
C ASN A 231 -14.14 -20.79 2.27
N PHE A 232 -13.56 -21.14 3.42
CA PHE A 232 -13.91 -22.37 4.14
C PHE A 232 -15.22 -22.29 4.94
N ALA A 233 -15.76 -21.08 5.18
CA ALA A 233 -17.05 -20.91 5.86
C ALA A 233 -18.19 -21.49 5.01
N ARG A 234 -19.06 -22.30 5.60
CA ARG A 234 -20.11 -23.07 4.88
C ARG A 234 -21.45 -22.36 4.81
N CYS A 235 -21.73 -21.51 5.78
CA CYS A 235 -23.00 -20.82 5.92
C CYS A 235 -22.77 -19.30 6.13
N PRO A 236 -23.77 -18.46 5.80
CA PRO A 236 -23.68 -17.02 6.01
C PRO A 236 -23.53 -16.66 7.50
N GLU A 237 -24.04 -17.49 8.43
CA GLU A 237 -23.88 -17.25 9.87
C GLU A 237 -22.42 -17.42 10.33
N GLU A 238 -21.68 -18.38 9.77
CA GLU A 238 -20.24 -18.52 10.02
C GLU A 238 -19.46 -17.30 9.51
N VAL A 239 -19.79 -16.81 8.30
CA VAL A 239 -19.19 -15.60 7.73
C VAL A 239 -19.50 -14.39 8.61
N GLU A 240 -20.75 -14.23 9.04
CA GLU A 240 -21.15 -13.13 9.93
C GLU A 240 -20.41 -13.18 11.27
N THR A 241 -20.26 -14.38 11.85
CA THR A 241 -19.52 -14.58 13.10
C THR A 241 -18.06 -14.16 12.96
N VAL A 242 -17.41 -14.52 11.84
CA VAL A 242 -16.04 -14.09 11.52
C VAL A 242 -15.98 -12.57 11.35
N LEU A 243 -16.84 -11.97 10.53
CA LEU A 243 -16.82 -10.52 10.27
C LEU A 243 -17.12 -9.66 11.51
N ASN A 244 -17.85 -10.22 12.49
CA ASN A 244 -18.13 -9.57 13.77
C ASN A 244 -17.02 -9.83 14.82
N GLY A 245 -16.14 -10.81 14.59
CA GLY A 245 -15.05 -11.17 15.51
C GLY A 245 -15.52 -11.87 16.78
N GLY A 246 -16.64 -12.60 16.71
CA GLY A 246 -17.21 -13.33 17.85
C GLY A 246 -17.93 -12.47 18.90
N ASP A 247 -18.01 -11.15 18.70
CA ASP A 247 -18.79 -10.25 19.57
C ASP A 247 -20.28 -10.28 19.18
N ASN A 248 -21.14 -10.77 20.08
CA ASN A 248 -22.61 -10.74 19.94
C ASN A 248 -23.23 -9.39 20.35
N MET A 249 -22.44 -8.33 20.51
CA MET A 249 -22.96 -7.01 20.88
C MET A 249 -23.67 -6.36 19.69
N GLU A 250 -24.99 -6.48 19.67
CA GLU A 250 -25.86 -5.74 18.75
C GLU A 250 -25.84 -4.25 19.11
N ASP A 251 -25.23 -3.42 18.26
CA ASP A 251 -25.45 -1.96 18.32
C ASP A 251 -26.89 -1.62 17.85
N ILE A 252 -27.35 -0.41 18.15
CA ILE A 252 -28.69 0.16 17.80
C ILE A 252 -29.02 0.06 16.28
N ALA A 253 -28.02 -0.18 15.43
CA ALA A 253 -28.16 -0.37 13.98
C ALA A 253 -27.99 -1.83 13.49
N GLY A 254 -27.59 -2.77 14.35
CA GLY A 254 -27.45 -4.21 14.05
C GLY A 254 -26.42 -4.54 12.97
N LEU A 255 -25.31 -3.79 12.88
CA LEU A 255 -24.44 -3.79 11.69
C LEU A 255 -22.94 -3.58 11.98
N ARG A 256 -22.46 -3.84 13.20
CA ARG A 256 -21.06 -3.60 13.53
C ARG A 256 -20.17 -4.80 13.20
N MET A 257 -19.83 -4.92 11.92
CA MET A 257 -18.80 -5.86 11.44
C MET A 257 -17.40 -5.34 11.78
N ARG A 258 -16.97 -5.47 13.05
CA ARG A 258 -15.69 -4.93 13.55
C ARG A 258 -14.49 -5.43 12.76
N GLN A 259 -14.43 -6.73 12.48
CA GLN A 259 -13.32 -7.30 11.72
C GLN A 259 -13.33 -6.82 10.27
N LEU A 260 -14.52 -6.69 9.66
CA LEU A 260 -14.62 -6.11 8.32
C LEU A 260 -14.15 -4.65 8.28
N GLN A 261 -14.55 -3.84 9.26
CA GLN A 261 -14.12 -2.44 9.34
C GLN A 261 -12.60 -2.36 9.49
N LYS A 262 -12.01 -3.16 10.39
CA LYS A 262 -10.56 -3.26 10.54
C LYS A 262 -9.87 -3.73 9.25
N ALA A 263 -10.45 -4.69 8.54
CA ALA A 263 -9.94 -5.15 7.25
C ALA A 263 -9.93 -4.04 6.20
N ILE A 264 -10.96 -3.18 6.17
CA ILE A 264 -11.05 -2.01 5.29
C ILE A 264 -9.98 -0.98 5.66
N GLU A 265 -9.82 -0.66 6.95
CA GLU A 265 -8.85 0.30 7.47
C GLU A 265 -7.40 -0.12 7.16
N VAL A 266 -7.07 -1.40 7.36
CA VAL A 266 -5.75 -1.98 7.06
C VAL A 266 -5.54 -2.21 5.54
N GLY A 267 -6.61 -2.22 4.77
CA GLY A 267 -6.58 -2.30 3.30
C GLY A 267 -6.53 -3.72 2.73
N TYR A 268 -7.22 -4.69 3.33
CA TYR A 268 -7.41 -6.05 2.82
C TYR A 268 -8.42 -6.13 1.67
N LYS A 269 -8.03 -5.62 0.49
CA LYS A 269 -8.97 -5.45 -0.64
C LYS A 269 -9.50 -6.78 -1.17
N LYS A 270 -8.65 -7.82 -1.27
CA LYS A 270 -9.08 -9.14 -1.78
C LYS A 270 -10.09 -9.83 -0.87
N PHE A 271 -9.84 -9.82 0.45
CA PHE A 271 -10.75 -10.40 1.44
C PHE A 271 -12.10 -9.68 1.48
N VAL A 272 -12.11 -8.34 1.42
CA VAL A 272 -13.36 -7.57 1.37
C VAL A 272 -14.11 -7.83 0.07
N ALA A 273 -13.39 -7.98 -1.04
CA ALA A 273 -13.96 -8.27 -2.36
C ALA A 273 -14.35 -9.74 -2.58
N ASP A 274 -14.12 -10.61 -1.60
CA ASP A 274 -14.50 -12.03 -1.68
C ASP A 274 -16.02 -12.19 -1.84
N ASP A 275 -16.43 -13.17 -2.64
CA ASP A 275 -17.84 -13.38 -3.00
C ASP A 275 -18.72 -13.60 -1.77
N LYS A 276 -18.24 -14.33 -0.74
CA LYS A 276 -19.02 -14.60 0.48
C LYS A 276 -19.18 -13.35 1.33
N CYS A 277 -18.10 -12.55 1.44
CA CYS A 277 -18.14 -11.25 2.11
C CYS A 277 -19.12 -10.30 1.40
N GLN A 278 -19.05 -10.24 0.07
CA GLN A 278 -19.92 -9.38 -0.74
C GLN A 278 -21.38 -9.84 -0.72
N GLU A 279 -21.64 -11.14 -0.71
CA GLU A 279 -22.99 -11.70 -0.58
C GLU A 279 -23.62 -11.31 0.75
N LEU A 280 -22.90 -11.51 1.87
CA LEU A 280 -23.38 -11.12 3.19
C LEU A 280 -23.59 -9.59 3.29
N LEU A 281 -22.67 -8.80 2.73
CA LEU A 281 -22.84 -7.35 2.66
C LEU A 281 -24.06 -6.93 1.85
N ASN A 282 -24.33 -7.60 0.73
CA ASN A 282 -25.52 -7.37 -0.06
C ASN A 282 -26.80 -7.74 0.71
N LEU A 283 -26.82 -8.87 1.42
CA LEU A 283 -27.94 -9.25 2.28
C LEU A 283 -28.19 -8.20 3.36
N GLN A 284 -27.13 -7.66 3.97
CA GLN A 284 -27.23 -6.64 5.01
C GLN A 284 -27.64 -5.27 4.44
N PHE A 285 -27.13 -4.91 3.26
CA PHE A 285 -27.47 -3.68 2.55
C PHE A 285 -28.96 -3.68 2.13
N TYR A 286 -29.43 -4.79 1.56
CA TYR A 286 -30.81 -5.00 1.11
C TYR A 286 -31.72 -5.68 2.15
N ARG A 287 -31.38 -5.67 3.45
CA ARG A 287 -32.06 -6.46 4.51
C ARG A 287 -33.59 -6.38 4.50
N ARG A 288 -34.16 -5.21 4.20
CA ARG A 288 -35.63 -4.97 4.11
C ARG A 288 -36.20 -4.97 2.69
N HIS A 289 -35.34 -5.11 1.69
CA HIS A 289 -35.64 -5.07 0.26
C HIS A 289 -34.98 -6.25 -0.48
N THR A 290 -34.97 -7.44 0.12
CA THR A 290 -34.30 -8.64 -0.42
C THR A 290 -34.84 -9.07 -1.79
N TRP A 291 -36.10 -8.76 -2.07
CA TRP A 291 -36.72 -8.94 -3.39
C TRP A 291 -35.97 -8.16 -4.49
N MET A 292 -35.37 -7.01 -4.15
CA MET A 292 -34.60 -6.19 -5.09
C MET A 292 -33.31 -6.90 -5.50
N LEU A 293 -32.76 -7.81 -4.68
CA LEU A 293 -31.56 -8.58 -5.03
C LEU A 293 -31.83 -9.53 -6.20
N HIS A 294 -32.97 -10.23 -6.15
CA HIS A 294 -33.38 -11.27 -7.10
C HIS A 294 -34.18 -10.73 -8.31
N SER A 295 -34.50 -9.44 -8.31
CA SER A 295 -35.32 -8.82 -9.35
C SER A 295 -34.55 -8.54 -10.65
N SER A 296 -35.25 -8.43 -11.79
CA SER A 296 -34.64 -8.02 -13.06
C SER A 296 -34.18 -6.55 -13.02
N LYS A 297 -33.15 -6.20 -13.81
CA LYS A 297 -32.57 -4.84 -13.85
C LYS A 297 -33.63 -3.75 -14.06
N TRP A 298 -34.60 -3.97 -14.94
CA TRP A 298 -35.68 -3.00 -15.20
C TRP A 298 -36.57 -2.74 -13.97
N LYS A 299 -37.00 -3.80 -13.27
CA LYS A 299 -37.80 -3.67 -12.05
C LYS A 299 -37.03 -2.97 -10.93
N LYS A 300 -35.73 -3.24 -10.78
CA LYS A 300 -34.86 -2.54 -9.82
C LYS A 300 -34.79 -1.04 -10.14
N ASN A 301 -34.51 -0.70 -11.41
CA ASN A 301 -34.42 0.68 -11.85
C ASN A 301 -35.75 1.43 -11.67
N LEU A 302 -36.89 0.78 -11.97
CA LEU A 302 -38.20 1.37 -11.72
C LEU A 302 -38.45 1.63 -10.23
N ALA A 303 -38.05 0.71 -9.36
CA ALA A 303 -38.21 0.87 -7.92
C ALA A 303 -37.33 2.00 -7.36
N ILE A 304 -36.09 2.11 -7.83
CA ILE A 304 -35.18 3.21 -7.49
C ILE A 304 -35.75 4.54 -8.00
N LEU A 305 -36.24 4.60 -9.24
CA LEU A 305 -36.88 5.80 -9.80
C LEU A 305 -38.10 6.23 -8.97
N MET A 306 -38.94 5.28 -8.56
CA MET A 306 -40.08 5.58 -7.68
C MET A 306 -39.63 6.11 -6.31
N LEU A 307 -38.57 5.54 -5.74
CA LEU A 307 -37.97 6.00 -4.49
C LEU A 307 -37.43 7.43 -4.64
N GLU A 308 -36.76 7.75 -5.75
CA GLU A 308 -36.24 9.09 -6.07
C GLU A 308 -37.36 10.13 -6.16
N ILE A 309 -38.43 9.83 -6.91
CA ILE A 309 -39.57 10.73 -7.06
C ILE A 309 -40.28 10.96 -5.71
N LEU A 310 -40.46 9.91 -4.90
CA LEU A 310 -41.12 10.00 -3.60
C LEU A 310 -40.21 10.50 -2.46
N THR A 311 -38.92 10.72 -2.71
CA THR A 311 -37.94 11.10 -1.67
C THR A 311 -38.38 12.25 -0.75
N PRO A 312 -38.90 13.40 -1.23
CA PRO A 312 -39.29 14.49 -0.33
C PRO A 312 -40.43 14.12 0.62
N VAL A 313 -41.39 13.31 0.15
CA VAL A 313 -42.50 12.82 0.99
C VAL A 313 -42.00 11.78 1.99
N LEU A 314 -41.17 10.84 1.55
CA LEU A 314 -40.61 9.79 2.40
C LEU A 314 -39.72 10.36 3.51
N ALA A 315 -38.95 11.42 3.23
CA ALA A 315 -38.15 12.11 4.24
C ALA A 315 -39.02 12.69 5.35
N VAL A 316 -40.14 13.34 5.02
CA VAL A 316 -41.09 13.88 6.02
C VAL A 316 -41.75 12.76 6.82
N VAL A 317 -42.19 11.68 6.15
CA VAL A 317 -42.77 10.51 6.83
C VAL A 317 -41.79 9.92 7.85
N TYR A 318 -40.52 9.79 7.48
CA TYR A 318 -39.48 9.27 8.38
C TYR A 318 -39.23 10.19 9.59
N LEU A 319 -39.33 11.51 9.43
CA LEU A 319 -39.19 12.46 10.53
C LEU A 319 -40.35 12.43 11.52
N VAL A 320 -41.59 12.22 11.03
CA VAL A 320 -42.79 12.25 11.87
C VAL A 320 -43.09 10.90 12.51
N ILE A 321 -42.93 9.79 11.77
CA ILE A 321 -43.32 8.45 12.25
C ILE A 321 -42.29 7.37 11.86
N PRO A 322 -41.09 7.39 12.48
CA PRO A 322 -39.99 6.50 12.12
C PRO A 322 -40.26 5.01 12.45
N GLU A 323 -41.12 4.71 13.43
CA GLU A 323 -41.36 3.34 13.91
C GLU A 323 -42.27 2.51 13.00
N THR A 324 -42.97 3.14 12.05
CA THR A 324 -43.86 2.46 11.09
C THR A 324 -43.09 1.51 10.17
N GLY A 325 -43.78 0.52 9.59
CA GLY A 325 -43.18 -0.36 8.58
C GLY A 325 -42.53 0.41 7.40
N LEU A 326 -43.10 1.54 7.00
CA LEU A 326 -42.52 2.44 6.00
C LEU A 326 -41.28 3.19 6.54
N GLY A 327 -41.33 3.75 7.74
CA GLY A 327 -40.17 4.40 8.38
C GLY A 327 -39.00 3.43 8.56
N GLN A 328 -39.30 2.20 8.96
CA GLN A 328 -38.37 1.08 9.04
C GLN A 328 -37.81 0.68 7.65
N SER A 329 -38.64 0.66 6.61
CA SER A 329 -38.20 0.41 5.23
C SER A 329 -37.21 1.48 4.75
N ILE A 330 -37.47 2.75 5.06
CA ILE A 330 -36.57 3.89 4.78
C ILE A 330 -35.28 3.79 5.61
N ALA A 331 -35.35 3.24 6.82
CA ALA A 331 -34.17 3.06 7.67
C ALA A 331 -33.11 2.12 7.06
N SER A 332 -33.45 1.36 6.02
CA SER A 332 -32.51 0.48 5.31
C SER A 332 -31.36 1.25 4.63
N PRO A 333 -30.15 0.65 4.54
CA PRO A 333 -28.99 1.29 3.91
C PRO A 333 -29.23 1.72 2.45
N VAL A 334 -29.87 0.86 1.64
CA VAL A 334 -30.19 1.13 0.23
C VAL A 334 -31.04 2.39 0.09
N ALA A 335 -32.11 2.49 0.88
CA ALA A 335 -33.04 3.61 0.79
C ALA A 335 -32.36 4.92 1.20
N LYS A 336 -31.67 4.94 2.35
CA LYS A 336 -30.89 6.10 2.81
C LYS A 336 -29.86 6.56 1.79
N TYR A 337 -29.12 5.61 1.22
CA TYR A 337 -28.09 5.91 0.24
C TYR A 337 -28.70 6.49 -1.06
N SER A 338 -29.74 5.85 -1.61
CA SER A 338 -30.41 6.33 -2.82
C SER A 338 -31.04 7.71 -2.63
N MET A 339 -31.74 7.94 -1.50
CA MET A 339 -32.30 9.26 -1.16
C MET A 339 -31.20 10.33 -1.04
N LYS A 340 -30.03 9.99 -0.48
CA LYS A 340 -28.90 10.90 -0.37
C LYS A 340 -28.29 11.24 -1.74
N VAL A 341 -28.07 10.25 -2.60
CA VAL A 341 -27.58 10.46 -3.98
C VAL A 341 -28.54 11.36 -4.74
N TRP A 342 -29.84 11.09 -4.65
CA TRP A 342 -30.88 11.92 -5.26
C TRP A 342 -30.85 13.36 -4.75
N SER A 343 -30.80 13.56 -3.42
CA SER A 343 -30.71 14.90 -2.83
C SER A 343 -29.48 15.67 -3.32
N TRP A 344 -28.33 15.01 -3.51
CA TRP A 344 -27.15 15.64 -4.08
C TRP A 344 -27.32 15.98 -5.56
N GLY A 345 -27.97 15.11 -6.34
CA GLY A 345 -28.32 15.39 -7.73
C GLY A 345 -29.23 16.62 -7.87
N VAL A 346 -30.26 16.72 -7.03
CA VAL A 346 -31.15 17.90 -6.99
C VAL A 346 -30.37 19.14 -6.53
N PHE A 347 -29.49 19.05 -5.52
CA PHE A 347 -28.65 20.17 -5.08
C PHE A 347 -27.77 20.70 -6.22
N VAL A 348 -27.08 19.81 -6.94
CA VAL A 348 -26.20 20.19 -8.06
C VAL A 348 -27.01 20.79 -9.21
N GLY A 349 -28.18 20.22 -9.55
CA GLY A 349 -29.09 20.78 -10.55
C GLY A 349 -29.64 22.15 -10.13
N PHE A 350 -29.92 22.32 -8.84
CA PHE A 350 -30.37 23.57 -8.24
C PHE A 350 -29.32 24.68 -8.34
N MET A 351 -28.04 24.35 -8.10
CA MET A 351 -26.94 25.31 -8.15
C MET A 351 -26.78 25.98 -9.52
N ARG A 352 -27.18 25.32 -10.61
CA ARG A 352 -27.24 25.94 -11.96
C ARG A 352 -28.26 27.08 -12.01
N SER A 353 -29.36 26.96 -11.27
CA SER A 353 -30.49 27.88 -11.32
C SER A 353 -30.29 29.12 -10.43
N ILE A 354 -29.28 29.13 -9.55
CA ILE A 354 -29.05 30.20 -8.56
C ILE A 354 -28.65 31.54 -9.21
N SER A 355 -28.10 31.52 -10.43
CA SER A 355 -27.56 32.70 -11.12
C SER A 355 -28.61 33.73 -11.56
N GLY A 356 -29.91 33.43 -11.47
CA GLY A 356 -31.00 34.32 -11.86
C GLY A 356 -32.18 34.31 -10.88
N ALA A 357 -31.92 33.91 -9.64
CA ALA A 357 -32.92 33.39 -8.72
C ALA A 357 -33.44 34.43 -7.71
N GLU A 358 -34.74 34.34 -7.37
CA GLU A 358 -35.38 35.13 -6.32
C GLU A 358 -34.82 34.83 -4.92
N ARG A 359 -35.04 35.72 -3.95
CA ARG A 359 -34.54 35.61 -2.56
C ARG A 359 -34.83 34.26 -1.88
N LEU A 360 -35.96 33.62 -2.22
CA LEU A 360 -36.35 32.31 -1.69
C LEU A 360 -35.36 31.20 -2.06
N LEU A 361 -34.85 31.23 -3.29
CA LEU A 361 -33.92 30.22 -3.81
C LEU A 361 -32.53 30.33 -3.15
N ILE A 362 -32.12 31.56 -2.80
CA ILE A 362 -30.89 31.78 -2.02
C ILE A 362 -31.06 31.22 -0.60
N GLY A 363 -32.24 31.43 0.01
CA GLY A 363 -32.57 30.86 1.32
C GLY A 363 -32.52 29.32 1.32
N THR A 364 -33.05 28.66 0.30
CA THR A 364 -32.97 27.19 0.18
C THR A 364 -31.54 26.68 0.02
N TYR A 365 -30.68 27.41 -0.70
CA TYR A 365 -29.24 27.09 -0.77
C TYR A 365 -28.58 27.14 0.61
N TRP A 366 -28.83 28.19 1.40
CA TRP A 366 -28.27 28.28 2.76
C TRP A 366 -28.75 27.16 3.68
N CYS A 367 -30.03 26.77 3.59
CA CYS A 367 -30.54 25.61 4.32
C CYS A 367 -29.79 24.33 3.96
N TRP A 368 -29.46 24.12 2.68
CA TRP A 368 -28.66 22.98 2.24
C TRP A 368 -27.24 23.01 2.79
N VAL A 369 -26.56 24.17 2.71
CA VAL A 369 -25.19 24.33 3.24
C VAL A 369 -25.16 24.08 4.76
N LEU A 370 -26.18 24.54 5.50
CA LEU A 370 -26.33 24.24 6.92
C LEU A 370 -26.52 22.73 7.17
N GLY A 371 -27.33 22.06 6.35
CA GLY A 371 -27.52 20.61 6.42
C GLY A 371 -26.22 19.84 6.19
N ILE A 372 -25.43 20.21 5.17
CA ILE A 372 -24.12 19.59 4.87
C ILE A 372 -23.15 19.87 6.02
N THR A 373 -23.13 21.09 6.56
CA THR A 373 -22.30 21.46 7.72
C THR A 373 -22.63 20.57 8.92
N TRP A 374 -23.92 20.42 9.24
CA TRP A 374 -24.38 19.61 10.35
C TRP A 374 -24.03 18.13 10.19
N GLU A 375 -24.24 17.58 8.99
CA GLU A 375 -23.85 16.20 8.66
C GLU A 375 -22.36 15.98 8.93
N LYS A 376 -21.50 16.88 8.47
CA LYS A 376 -20.05 16.78 8.63
C LYS A 376 -19.59 16.99 10.07
N MET A 377 -20.21 17.91 10.82
CA MET A 377 -19.94 18.06 12.25
C MET A 377 -20.26 16.76 13.01
N LYS A 378 -21.39 16.11 12.69
CA LYS A 378 -21.76 14.84 13.32
C LYS A 378 -20.77 13.73 12.98
N GLU A 379 -20.36 13.63 11.71
CA GLU A 379 -19.35 12.65 11.27
C GLU A 379 -18.05 12.80 12.07
N VAL A 380 -17.55 14.03 12.23
CA VAL A 380 -16.35 14.35 13.02
C VAL A 380 -16.53 14.06 14.52
N TRP A 381 -17.73 14.24 15.07
CA TRP A 381 -17.98 13.93 16.48
C TRP A 381 -17.98 12.42 16.74
N THR A 382 -18.43 11.63 15.78
CA THR A 382 -18.57 10.16 15.92
C THR A 382 -17.35 9.37 15.46
N ALA A 383 -16.60 9.87 14.47
CA ALA A 383 -15.42 9.23 13.91
C ALA A 383 -14.16 10.03 14.27
N SER A 384 -13.04 9.36 14.58
CA SER A 384 -11.78 10.02 14.91
C SER A 384 -11.28 10.94 13.78
N VAL A 385 -10.42 11.89 14.12
CA VAL A 385 -9.87 12.92 13.22
C VAL A 385 -9.21 12.34 11.96
N ASP A 386 -8.76 11.09 11.99
CA ASP A 386 -8.14 10.41 10.84
C ASP A 386 -9.12 10.05 9.71
N ALA A 387 -10.44 10.11 9.95
CA ALA A 387 -11.49 9.93 8.93
C ALA A 387 -11.69 11.15 8.01
N TRP A 388 -10.83 12.17 8.09
CA TRP A 388 -10.89 13.36 7.24
C TRP A 388 -10.75 13.01 5.75
N ASN A 389 -11.87 12.95 5.03
CA ASN A 389 -11.82 13.16 3.59
C ASN A 389 -11.51 14.64 3.31
N LYS A 390 -10.22 14.95 3.15
CA LYS A 390 -9.70 16.31 2.94
C LYS A 390 -10.45 17.08 1.83
N TRP A 391 -10.97 16.37 0.82
CA TRP A 391 -11.76 16.96 -0.26
C TRP A 391 -13.16 17.41 0.16
N ASP A 392 -13.82 16.67 1.05
CA ASP A 392 -15.13 17.05 1.57
C ASP A 392 -15.01 18.28 2.49
N LEU A 393 -13.89 18.41 3.22
CA LEU A 393 -13.59 19.61 4.00
C LEU A 393 -13.34 20.83 3.11
N LEU A 394 -12.55 20.67 2.04
CA LEU A 394 -12.31 21.75 1.08
C LEU A 394 -13.64 22.24 0.47
N LEU A 395 -14.50 21.31 0.07
CA LEU A 395 -15.84 21.60 -0.42
C LEU A 395 -16.67 22.40 0.61
N LEU A 396 -16.71 21.94 1.86
CA LEU A 396 -17.44 22.61 2.93
C LEU A 396 -16.89 24.01 3.20
N LEU A 397 -15.57 24.16 3.23
CA LEU A 397 -14.90 25.44 3.43
C LEU A 397 -15.28 26.44 2.32
N CYS A 398 -15.28 26.02 1.05
CA CYS A 398 -15.69 26.86 -0.07
C CYS A 398 -17.17 27.30 0.04
N HIS A 399 -18.09 26.41 0.42
CA HIS A 399 -19.49 26.77 0.61
C HIS A 399 -19.73 27.73 1.80
N MET A 400 -19.05 27.50 2.91
CA MET A 400 -19.16 28.34 4.11
C MET A 400 -18.56 29.73 3.89
N THR A 401 -17.39 29.81 3.27
CA THR A 401 -16.75 31.09 2.93
C THR A 401 -17.56 31.87 1.90
N ALA A 402 -18.09 31.23 0.86
CA ALA A 402 -19.00 31.87 -0.09
C ALA A 402 -20.26 32.43 0.60
N THR A 403 -20.87 31.66 1.50
CA THR A 403 -22.03 32.09 2.27
C THR A 403 -21.70 33.28 3.18
N GLY A 404 -20.55 33.23 3.86
CA GLY A 404 -20.04 34.33 4.68
C GLY A 404 -19.79 35.62 3.88
N CYS A 405 -19.23 35.50 2.67
CA CYS A 405 -19.04 36.60 1.74
C CYS A 405 -20.38 37.23 1.30
N PHE A 406 -21.42 36.42 1.03
CA PHE A 406 -22.74 36.94 0.69
C PHE A 406 -23.41 37.65 1.87
N VAL A 407 -23.36 37.07 3.06
CA VAL A 407 -23.93 37.69 4.27
C VAL A 407 -23.19 38.98 4.64
N GLY A 408 -21.86 38.96 4.60
CA GLY A 408 -21.01 40.13 4.84
C GLY A 408 -21.25 41.23 3.80
N GLY A 409 -21.42 40.86 2.53
CA GLY A 409 -21.79 41.79 1.47
C GLY A 409 -23.15 42.43 1.69
N ILE A 410 -24.17 41.67 2.09
CA ILE A 410 -25.49 42.21 2.46
C ILE A 410 -25.35 43.19 3.63
N PHE A 411 -24.62 42.80 4.69
CA PHE A 411 -24.42 43.66 5.86
C PHE A 411 -23.70 44.97 5.49
N ALA A 412 -22.64 44.90 4.67
CA ALA A 412 -21.92 46.08 4.19
C ALA A 412 -22.83 47.02 3.38
N ILE A 413 -23.64 46.48 2.46
CA ILE A 413 -24.60 47.26 1.66
C ILE A 413 -25.70 47.88 2.54
N THR A 414 -26.17 47.18 3.58
CA THR A 414 -27.16 47.75 4.50
C THR A 414 -26.60 48.90 5.33
N ARG A 415 -25.29 48.89 5.60
CA ARG A 415 -24.60 49.94 6.35
C ARG A 415 -24.30 51.15 5.46
N ASP A 416 -23.77 50.92 4.26
CA ASP A 416 -23.44 51.94 3.28
C ASP A 416 -23.99 51.58 1.90
N ARG A 417 -25.10 52.23 1.52
CA ARG A 417 -25.82 51.92 0.28
C ARG A 417 -25.04 52.27 -0.99
N SER A 418 -24.01 53.11 -0.89
CA SER A 418 -23.09 53.44 -2.00
C SER A 418 -22.25 52.25 -2.45
N LEU A 419 -21.97 51.29 -1.56
CA LEU A 419 -21.25 50.04 -1.90
C LEU A 419 -22.05 49.14 -2.84
N ALA A 420 -23.38 49.28 -2.92
CA ALA A 420 -24.19 48.53 -3.88
C ALA A 420 -23.86 48.89 -5.35
N LEU A 421 -23.30 50.08 -5.59
CA LEU A 421 -22.90 50.59 -6.91
C LEU A 421 -21.38 50.56 -7.11
N SER A 422 -20.59 50.14 -6.11
CA SER A 422 -19.14 50.08 -6.27
C SER A 422 -18.75 48.92 -7.19
N SER A 423 -18.10 49.23 -8.31
CA SER A 423 -17.54 48.25 -9.25
C SER A 423 -16.19 47.68 -8.79
N ASP A 424 -15.88 47.75 -7.50
CA ASP A 424 -14.61 47.24 -6.97
C ASP A 424 -14.58 45.72 -7.09
N GLU A 425 -13.57 45.19 -7.79
CA GLU A 425 -13.41 43.75 -8.03
C GLU A 425 -13.20 42.98 -6.73
N MET A 426 -12.69 43.65 -5.68
CA MET A 426 -12.50 43.10 -4.35
C MET A 426 -13.75 43.14 -3.46
N HIS A 427 -14.90 43.54 -4.00
CA HIS A 427 -16.15 43.55 -3.26
C HIS A 427 -16.50 42.13 -2.76
N PRO A 428 -16.89 41.95 -1.48
CA PRO A 428 -17.15 40.62 -0.89
C PRO A 428 -18.12 39.76 -1.68
N HIS A 429 -19.08 40.38 -2.37
CA HIS A 429 -20.01 39.68 -3.27
C HIS A 429 -19.28 38.93 -4.41
N PHE A 430 -18.35 39.56 -5.13
CA PHE A 430 -17.65 38.93 -6.25
C PHE A 430 -16.75 37.80 -5.77
N ILE A 431 -16.05 37.99 -4.65
CA ILE A 431 -15.28 36.94 -3.99
C ILE A 431 -16.19 35.74 -3.65
N GLY A 432 -17.38 36.01 -3.12
CA GLY A 432 -18.39 34.99 -2.85
C GLY A 432 -18.83 34.21 -4.10
N VAL A 433 -19.04 34.90 -5.23
CA VAL A 433 -19.39 34.27 -6.52
C VAL A 433 -18.26 33.39 -7.05
N TYR A 434 -17.00 33.83 -6.99
CA TYR A 434 -15.86 33.01 -7.42
C TYR A 434 -15.70 31.75 -6.56
N LEU A 435 -15.79 31.89 -5.24
CA LEU A 435 -15.74 30.75 -4.32
C LEU A 435 -16.93 29.80 -4.52
N LEU A 436 -18.11 30.33 -4.80
CA LEU A 436 -19.28 29.54 -5.15
C LEU A 436 -19.06 28.73 -6.43
N ALA A 437 -18.46 29.32 -7.46
CA ALA A 437 -18.14 28.61 -8.71
C ALA A 437 -17.18 27.44 -8.47
N ILE A 438 -16.15 27.63 -7.65
CA ILE A 438 -15.26 26.56 -7.22
C ILE A 438 -16.04 25.48 -6.43
N ALA A 439 -16.90 25.90 -5.51
CA ALA A 439 -17.73 24.99 -4.71
C ALA A 439 -18.69 24.15 -5.57
N VAL A 440 -19.24 24.73 -6.65
CA VAL A 440 -20.06 24.00 -7.63
C VAL A 440 -19.26 22.90 -8.31
N ILE A 441 -18.05 23.21 -8.78
CA ILE A 441 -17.16 22.21 -9.42
C ILE A 441 -16.85 21.07 -8.43
N LEU A 442 -16.51 21.41 -7.19
CA LEU A 442 -16.25 20.42 -6.14
C LEU A 442 -17.51 19.61 -5.79
N SER A 443 -18.70 20.22 -5.83
CA SER A 443 -19.99 19.52 -5.61
C SER A 443 -20.27 18.50 -6.71
N PHE A 444 -19.97 18.83 -7.97
CA PHE A 444 -20.04 17.85 -9.08
C PHE A 444 -19.03 16.71 -8.89
N ALA A 445 -17.80 17.02 -8.48
CA ALA A 445 -16.79 16.00 -8.20
C ALA A 445 -17.24 15.06 -7.05
N ARG A 446 -17.88 15.62 -6.01
CA ARG A 446 -18.48 14.84 -4.91
C ARG A 446 -19.64 13.98 -5.39
N TYR A 447 -20.50 14.49 -6.25
CA TYR A 447 -21.59 13.69 -6.83
C TYR A 447 -21.05 12.53 -7.66
N MET A 448 -20.02 12.77 -8.49
CA MET A 448 -19.34 11.72 -9.25
C MET A 448 -18.75 10.62 -8.36
N SER A 449 -18.19 10.96 -7.19
CA SER A 449 -17.68 9.95 -6.26
C SER A 449 -18.79 9.06 -5.68
N MET A 450 -20.00 9.59 -5.52
CA MET A 450 -21.16 8.77 -5.13
C MET A 450 -21.54 7.78 -6.24
N LEU A 451 -21.42 8.16 -7.51
CA LEU A 451 -21.72 7.25 -8.63
C LEU A 451 -20.77 6.03 -8.72
N MET A 452 -19.71 5.97 -7.91
CA MET A 452 -18.85 4.78 -7.82
C MET A 452 -19.56 3.52 -7.35
N PHE A 453 -20.73 3.63 -6.70
CA PHE A 453 -21.54 2.47 -6.31
C PHE A 453 -22.20 1.75 -7.50
N SER A 454 -22.29 2.41 -8.66
CA SER A 454 -22.84 1.79 -9.87
C SER A 454 -21.95 0.67 -10.40
N GLU A 455 -22.54 -0.48 -10.71
CA GLU A 455 -21.86 -1.63 -11.32
C GLU A 455 -21.15 -1.27 -12.64
N THR A 456 -21.72 -0.35 -13.43
CA THR A 456 -21.18 0.02 -14.74
C THR A 456 -20.21 1.20 -14.68
N ILE A 457 -20.53 2.21 -13.87
CA ILE A 457 -19.75 3.47 -13.82
C ILE A 457 -18.59 3.36 -12.81
N GLY A 458 -18.74 2.57 -11.75
CA GLY A 458 -17.75 2.43 -10.68
C GLY A 458 -16.35 2.01 -11.14
N PRO A 459 -16.21 0.89 -11.89
CA PRO A 459 -14.91 0.47 -12.40
C PRO A 459 -14.23 1.51 -13.31
N LEU A 460 -15.03 2.21 -14.12
CA LEU A 460 -14.55 3.28 -15.01
C LEU A 460 -13.98 4.46 -14.20
N LEU A 461 -14.72 4.93 -13.19
CA LEU A 461 -14.28 6.03 -12.32
C LEU A 461 -13.05 5.63 -11.49
N LEU A 462 -13.00 4.39 -11.00
CA LEU A 462 -11.84 3.91 -10.24
C LEU A 462 -10.58 3.84 -11.11
N SER A 463 -10.71 3.41 -12.36
CA SER A 463 -9.61 3.43 -13.33
C SER A 463 -9.13 4.86 -13.57
N MET A 464 -10.06 5.79 -13.83
CA MET A 464 -9.75 7.21 -14.00
C MET A 464 -9.00 7.77 -12.79
N TYR A 465 -9.48 7.49 -11.57
CA TYR A 465 -8.86 7.94 -10.32
C TYR A 465 -7.40 7.44 -10.18
N LYS A 466 -7.14 6.16 -10.49
CA LYS A 466 -5.79 5.58 -10.43
C LYS A 466 -4.84 6.21 -11.45
N MET A 467 -5.33 6.63 -12.61
CA MET A 467 -4.52 7.25 -13.66
C MET A 467 -4.18 8.72 -13.39
N VAL A 468 -4.88 9.42 -12.47
CA VAL A 468 -4.63 10.84 -12.16
C VAL A 468 -3.16 11.10 -11.80
N GLY A 469 -2.54 10.22 -11.02
CA GLY A 469 -1.13 10.35 -10.63
C GLY A 469 -0.18 10.27 -11.82
N ASP A 470 -0.49 9.43 -12.81
CA ASP A 470 0.32 9.32 -14.03
C ASP A 470 0.10 10.53 -14.95
N ILE A 471 -1.14 11.02 -15.05
CA ILE A 471 -1.46 12.28 -15.76
C ILE A 471 -0.64 13.44 -15.20
N PHE A 472 -0.52 13.58 -13.87
CA PHE A 472 0.31 14.62 -13.26
C PHE A 472 1.80 14.49 -13.61
N LYS A 473 2.35 13.26 -13.67
CA LYS A 473 3.73 13.05 -14.10
C LYS A 473 3.94 13.53 -15.54
N PHE A 474 3.01 13.21 -16.45
CA PHE A 474 3.06 13.69 -17.83
C PHE A 474 2.91 15.21 -17.91
N LEU A 475 2.04 15.81 -17.09
CA LEU A 475 1.84 17.25 -17.02
C LEU A 475 3.12 17.99 -16.62
N ILE A 476 3.91 17.44 -15.68
CA ILE A 476 5.20 18.03 -15.28
C ILE A 476 6.19 18.07 -16.46
N VAL A 477 6.30 16.97 -17.20
CA VAL A 477 7.16 16.91 -18.40
C VAL A 477 6.67 17.92 -19.45
N PHE A 478 5.36 17.99 -19.67
CA PHE A 478 4.76 18.93 -20.60
C PHE A 478 4.99 20.40 -20.19
N LEU A 479 4.93 20.70 -18.89
CA LEU A 479 5.20 22.04 -18.37
C LEU A 479 6.65 22.47 -18.63
N ILE A 480 7.63 21.57 -18.45
CA ILE A 480 9.04 21.84 -18.78
C ILE A 480 9.18 22.22 -20.26
N ILE A 481 8.49 21.51 -21.14
CA ILE A 481 8.48 21.79 -22.58
C ILE A 481 7.84 23.16 -22.85
N ILE A 482 6.67 23.45 -22.28
CA ILE A 482 5.99 24.75 -22.45
C ILE A 482 6.88 25.90 -21.98
N VAL A 483 7.54 25.78 -20.84
CA VAL A 483 8.43 26.83 -20.33
C VAL A 483 9.65 26.98 -21.23
N GLY A 484 10.23 25.88 -21.72
CA GLY A 484 11.33 25.92 -22.67
C GLY A 484 10.97 26.64 -23.98
N PHE A 485 9.83 26.31 -24.57
CA PHE A 485 9.35 27.00 -25.76
C PHE A 485 8.92 28.44 -25.48
N GLY A 486 8.23 28.69 -24.36
CA GLY A 486 7.78 30.01 -23.96
C GLY A 486 8.94 30.98 -23.74
N THR A 487 10.03 30.52 -23.11
CA THR A 487 11.25 31.32 -22.93
C THR A 487 11.98 31.55 -24.26
N ALA A 488 12.04 30.54 -25.15
CA ALA A 488 12.60 30.70 -26.48
C ALA A 488 11.81 31.71 -27.34
N LEU A 489 10.48 31.61 -27.33
CA LEU A 489 9.60 32.54 -28.02
C LEU A 489 9.68 33.95 -27.41
N GLN A 490 9.70 34.07 -26.09
CA GLN A 490 9.90 35.34 -25.42
C GLN A 490 11.21 35.99 -25.88
N ARG A 491 12.32 35.24 -25.93
CA ARG A 491 13.61 35.77 -26.43
C ARG A 491 13.57 36.14 -27.91
N LEU A 492 12.92 35.32 -28.73
CA LEU A 492 12.80 35.57 -30.17
C LEU A 492 12.01 36.86 -30.46
N TYR A 493 10.93 37.09 -29.72
CA TYR A 493 10.04 38.25 -29.92
C TYR A 493 10.35 39.45 -29.02
N SER A 494 11.16 39.28 -27.95
CA SER A 494 11.68 40.39 -27.14
C SER A 494 12.93 41.01 -27.73
N SER A 495 13.55 40.40 -28.75
CA SER A 495 14.56 41.10 -29.53
C SER A 495 13.92 42.38 -30.05
N PRO A 496 14.51 43.58 -29.80
CA PRO A 496 14.02 44.80 -30.40
C PRO A 496 13.93 44.53 -31.89
N ARG A 497 12.71 44.51 -32.44
CA ARG A 497 12.61 44.72 -33.88
C ARG A 497 13.26 46.08 -34.08
N PRO A 498 14.23 46.20 -34.98
CA PRO A 498 14.82 47.49 -35.18
C PRO A 498 13.69 48.45 -35.56
N ASP A 499 13.40 49.43 -34.70
CA ASP A 499 12.53 50.52 -35.10
C ASP A 499 13.14 51.09 -36.37
N SER A 500 12.35 51.17 -37.44
CA SER A 500 12.85 51.59 -38.77
C SER A 500 13.60 52.92 -38.68
N GLU A 501 13.23 53.76 -37.72
CA GLU A 501 13.88 55.03 -37.42
C GLU A 501 15.23 54.89 -36.68
N CYS A 502 15.37 53.94 -35.75
CA CYS A 502 16.64 53.68 -35.06
C CYS A 502 17.67 53.02 -35.99
N LEU A 503 17.21 52.09 -36.84
CA LEU A 503 18.00 51.53 -37.94
C LEU A 503 18.46 52.62 -38.92
N LEU A 504 17.56 53.53 -39.30
CA LEU A 504 17.89 54.65 -40.18
C LEU A 504 18.94 55.58 -39.56
N LYS A 505 18.80 55.91 -38.27
CA LYS A 505 19.77 56.74 -37.52
C LYS A 505 21.13 56.06 -37.41
N TYR A 506 21.16 54.76 -37.18
CA TYR A 506 22.42 53.99 -37.18
C TYR A 506 23.07 53.98 -38.58
N TYR A 507 22.29 53.70 -39.63
CA TYR A 507 22.78 53.74 -41.02
C TYR A 507 23.36 55.11 -41.41
N GLN A 508 22.71 56.20 -41.00
CA GLN A 508 23.19 57.57 -41.24
C GLN A 508 24.50 57.84 -40.48
N ALA A 509 24.58 57.49 -39.19
CA ALA A 509 25.78 57.70 -38.39
C ALA A 509 27.01 56.94 -38.93
N VAL A 510 26.80 55.72 -39.43
CA VAL A 510 27.86 54.91 -40.06
C VAL A 510 28.27 55.50 -41.42
N GLN A 511 27.33 56.04 -42.20
CA GLN A 511 27.64 56.77 -43.44
C GLN A 511 28.48 58.03 -43.19
N ASP A 512 28.10 58.83 -42.19
CA ASP A 512 28.82 60.06 -41.85
C ASP A 512 30.25 59.78 -41.40
N GLN A 513 30.46 58.72 -40.61
CA GLN A 513 31.82 58.30 -40.20
C GLN A 513 32.67 57.80 -41.37
N ALA A 514 32.10 57.03 -42.30
CA ALA A 514 32.83 56.54 -43.46
C ALA A 514 33.21 57.68 -44.42
N GLN A 515 32.33 58.67 -44.60
CA GLN A 515 32.64 59.88 -45.36
C GLN A 515 33.75 60.69 -44.69
N ALA A 516 33.72 60.85 -43.35
CA ALA A 516 34.76 61.55 -42.61
C ALA A 516 36.14 60.87 -42.74
N ASN A 517 36.17 59.54 -42.79
CA ASN A 517 37.41 58.75 -42.91
C ASN A 517 37.83 58.45 -44.35
N ASN A 518 37.05 58.90 -45.35
CA ASN A 518 37.28 58.68 -46.79
C ASN A 518 37.47 57.19 -47.16
N THR A 519 36.71 56.31 -46.49
CA THR A 519 36.74 54.86 -46.69
C THR A 519 35.48 54.37 -47.40
N ASN A 520 35.61 53.37 -48.27
CA ASN A 520 34.46 52.75 -48.93
C ASN A 520 33.71 51.84 -47.96
N LEU A 521 32.40 52.06 -47.82
CA LEU A 521 31.51 51.28 -46.96
C LEU A 521 31.22 49.90 -47.55
N ASN A 522 31.64 48.84 -46.85
CA ASN A 522 31.17 47.48 -47.08
C ASN A 522 30.47 47.01 -45.82
N PHE A 523 29.14 46.96 -45.85
CA PHE A 523 28.36 46.42 -44.74
C PHE A 523 28.58 44.92 -44.63
N THR A 524 28.94 44.47 -43.44
CA THR A 524 29.15 43.04 -43.14
C THR A 524 28.19 42.59 -42.05
N ALA A 525 28.06 41.27 -41.85
CA ALA A 525 27.22 40.72 -40.79
C ALA A 525 27.64 41.17 -39.37
N TYR A 526 28.85 41.70 -39.19
CA TYR A 526 29.32 42.26 -37.92
C TYR A 526 28.59 43.57 -37.53
N ASP A 527 28.12 44.36 -38.49
CA ASP A 527 27.42 45.63 -38.23
C ASP A 527 26.05 45.40 -37.57
N PHE A 528 25.45 44.21 -37.73
CA PHE A 528 24.22 43.82 -37.03
C PHE A 528 24.44 43.56 -35.54
N CYS A 529 25.64 43.12 -35.14
CA CYS A 529 26.00 42.99 -33.72
C CYS A 529 26.20 44.36 -33.08
N ASP A 530 26.80 45.32 -33.79
CA ASP A 530 27.00 46.70 -33.33
C ASP A 530 25.68 47.47 -33.24
N TYR A 531 24.73 47.24 -34.15
CA TYR A 531 23.37 47.75 -34.01
C TYR A 531 22.69 47.27 -32.71
N GLY A 532 22.89 46.00 -32.34
CA GLY A 532 22.36 45.45 -31.09
C GLY A 532 22.90 46.16 -29.83
N GLN A 533 24.16 46.62 -29.86
CA GLN A 533 24.72 47.46 -28.79
C GLN A 533 24.23 48.91 -28.88
N PHE A 534 24.17 49.51 -30.07
CA PHE A 534 23.67 50.87 -30.28
C PHE A 534 22.21 51.04 -29.82
N ALA A 535 21.35 50.07 -30.15
CA ALA A 535 19.94 50.05 -29.76
C ALA A 535 19.71 49.80 -28.25
N GLN A 536 20.75 49.49 -27.45
CA GLN A 536 20.66 49.46 -25.99
C GLN A 536 20.96 50.81 -25.33
N TYR A 537 21.63 51.73 -26.03
CA TYR A 537 22.00 53.07 -25.53
C TYR A 537 21.06 54.20 -25.98
N VAL A 538 20.14 53.90 -26.91
CA VAL A 538 19.01 54.75 -27.34
C VAL A 538 17.76 54.22 -26.69
#